data_AF-A0AA86SXU6-F1
#
_entry.id   AF-A0AA86SXU6-F1
#
_cell.length_a   1.000
_cell.length_b   1.000
_cell.length_c   1.000
_cell.angle_alpha   90.00
_cell.angle_beta   90.00
_cell.angle_gamma   90.00
#
_symmetry.space_group_name_H-M   'P 1'
#
loop_
_entity.id
_entity.type
_entity.pdbx_description
1 polymer ?
#
loop_
_entity_poly.entity_id
_entity_poly.type
_entity_poly.pdbx_seq_one_letter_code
_entity_poly.pdbx_strand_id
1 'polypeptide(L)'
;MEEGLEKRELEVEVISKVAEVISAIKNAKHVDQVICALHSIATILFPVDPSLLSDSINESYRDQVFSVEVHSAEKRYGSWRAFYRGAAFPTLARFLLLDVASTWLGCFPFSAQKYVYDVFFVRGLVTEVLQNLVPFLRLNAGDGLDVNAVLSNTERLLVLCLLENNGVLQLAREFGESSKLRSVTDVQIKMDVSRVAQIVASIPDKARMNSLTSLSSNMFFKQVVVQLLSLAEEREMILLDNVEMDEMDKNGAMLFVGEMFSRICRRGSTDIVVNYERWNSPHAWFLLWISFSSAVTLERAVLDLLSSELIPEVLRLINSCLSSNNDSITKELLESKPEMVFWSRIMEFISDPYTTERISELILQKLATQDANDIQGYWLLWLLFHRIFKLQASVR
;
A
#
# COMPACT_ATOMS: atom_id res chain seq x y z
N MET A 1 31.77 7.31 13.20
CA MET A 1 32.46 8.00 12.08
C MET A 1 32.73 7.02 10.94
N GLU A 2 33.17 5.80 11.27
CA GLU A 2 33.37 4.65 10.38
C GLU A 2 32.09 4.20 9.64
N GLU A 3 30.98 4.02 10.37
CA GLU A 3 29.67 3.59 9.82
C GLU A 3 29.07 4.56 8.77
N GLY A 4 29.43 5.85 8.85
CA GLY A 4 29.02 6.87 7.88
C GLY A 4 29.90 6.89 6.61
N LEU A 5 31.12 6.36 6.70
CA LEU A 5 32.06 6.25 5.59
C LEU A 5 31.72 5.02 4.74
N GLU A 6 31.51 3.86 5.38
CA GLU A 6 31.09 2.62 4.71
C GLU A 6 29.76 2.81 3.96
N LYS A 7 28.80 3.53 4.55
CA LYS A 7 27.53 3.86 3.88
C LYS A 7 27.73 4.66 2.59
N ARG A 8 28.65 5.63 2.59
CA ARG A 8 28.96 6.45 1.40
C ARG A 8 29.68 5.65 0.33
N GLU A 9 30.59 4.77 0.73
CA GLU A 9 31.30 3.88 -0.19
C GLU A 9 30.33 2.94 -0.91
N LEU A 10 29.41 2.32 -0.19
CA LEU A 10 28.37 1.46 -0.78
C LEU A 10 27.45 2.25 -1.73
N GLU A 11 27.11 3.50 -1.40
CA GLU A 11 26.31 4.36 -2.28
C GLU A 11 27.05 4.67 -3.59
N VAL A 12 28.35 5.00 -3.52
CA VAL A 12 29.18 5.23 -4.71
C VAL A 12 29.34 3.95 -5.55
N GLU A 13 29.58 2.80 -4.91
CA GLU A 13 29.69 1.50 -5.58
C GLU A 13 28.41 1.17 -6.35
N VAL A 14 27.25 1.31 -5.70
CA VAL A 14 25.94 1.03 -6.31
C VAL A 14 25.62 2.01 -7.46
N ILE A 15 25.90 3.30 -7.29
CA ILE A 15 25.69 4.30 -8.37
C ILE A 15 26.58 3.99 -9.57
N SER A 16 27.85 3.67 -9.32
CA SER A 16 28.80 3.26 -10.37
C SER A 16 28.27 2.04 -11.12
N LYS A 17 27.78 1.03 -10.38
CA LYS A 17 27.22 -0.18 -10.99
C LYS A 17 25.98 0.10 -11.82
N VAL A 18 25.08 0.97 -11.36
CA VAL A 18 23.91 1.41 -12.15
C VAL A 18 24.35 2.07 -13.46
N ALA A 19 25.36 2.94 -13.43
CA ALA A 19 25.87 3.60 -14.62
C ALA A 19 26.49 2.60 -15.62
N GLU A 20 27.25 1.63 -15.11
CA GLU A 20 27.81 0.53 -15.92
C GLU A 20 26.69 -0.28 -16.60
N VAL A 21 25.66 -0.69 -15.84
CA VAL A 21 24.52 -1.45 -16.37
C VAL A 21 23.74 -0.67 -17.43
N ILE A 22 23.46 0.62 -17.19
CA ILE A 22 22.80 1.48 -18.18
C ILE A 22 23.65 1.57 -19.46
N SER A 23 24.97 1.75 -19.33
CA SER A 23 25.87 1.79 -20.48
C SER A 23 25.89 0.46 -21.24
N ALA A 24 25.93 -0.68 -20.54
CA ALA A 24 25.89 -1.99 -21.14
C ALA A 24 24.59 -2.23 -21.93
N ILE A 25 23.44 -1.84 -21.37
CA ILE A 25 22.14 -1.98 -22.03
C ILE A 25 22.03 -1.07 -23.25
N LYS A 26 22.51 0.18 -23.18
CA LYS A 26 22.51 1.10 -24.33
C LYS A 26 23.34 0.59 -25.51
N ASN A 27 24.37 -0.20 -25.24
CA ASN A 27 25.23 -0.79 -26.26
C ASN A 27 24.81 -2.22 -26.65
N ALA A 28 23.75 -2.76 -26.04
CA ALA A 28 23.28 -4.10 -26.31
C ALA A 28 22.69 -4.22 -27.72
N LYS A 29 22.99 -5.35 -28.37
CA LYS A 29 22.41 -5.73 -29.67
C LYS A 29 21.43 -6.88 -29.55
N HIS A 30 21.42 -7.57 -28.42
CA HIS A 30 20.59 -8.73 -28.17
C HIS A 30 19.97 -8.69 -26.77
N VAL A 31 18.76 -9.23 -26.63
CA VAL A 31 18.01 -9.23 -25.36
C VAL A 31 18.78 -9.92 -24.23
N ASP A 32 19.50 -11.01 -24.53
CA ASP A 32 20.32 -11.72 -23.54
C ASP A 32 21.37 -10.83 -22.88
N GLN A 33 21.94 -9.86 -23.62
CA GLN A 33 22.92 -8.92 -23.06
C GLN A 33 22.25 -7.96 -22.07
N VAL A 34 21.01 -7.55 -22.35
CA VAL A 34 20.20 -6.73 -21.44
C VAL A 34 19.87 -7.53 -20.18
N ILE A 35 19.46 -8.79 -20.33
CA ILE A 35 19.16 -9.69 -19.22
C ILE A 35 20.42 -9.88 -18.35
N CYS A 36 21.59 -10.15 -18.94
CA CYS A 36 22.84 -10.28 -18.20
C CYS A 36 23.24 -9.00 -17.47
N ALA A 37 23.08 -7.83 -18.11
CA ALA A 37 23.37 -6.55 -17.48
C ALA A 37 22.48 -6.30 -16.25
N LEU A 38 21.17 -6.54 -16.37
CA LEU A 38 20.23 -6.43 -15.26
C LEU A 38 20.50 -7.47 -14.16
N HIS A 39 20.82 -8.71 -14.54
CA HIS A 39 21.19 -9.77 -13.60
C HIS A 39 22.40 -9.38 -12.75
N SER A 40 23.40 -8.72 -13.36
CA SER A 40 24.63 -8.34 -12.66
C SER A 40 24.38 -7.42 -11.45
N ILE A 41 23.42 -6.48 -11.55
CA ILE A 41 23.03 -5.63 -10.44
C ILE A 41 21.97 -6.29 -9.55
N ALA A 42 21.07 -7.11 -10.10
CA ALA A 42 20.09 -7.85 -9.30
C ALA A 42 20.77 -8.79 -8.29
N THR A 43 21.88 -9.44 -8.66
CA THR A 43 22.65 -10.35 -7.79
C THR A 43 23.31 -9.62 -6.60
N ILE A 44 23.68 -8.35 -6.80
CA ILE A 44 24.25 -7.48 -5.75
C ILE A 44 23.19 -7.06 -4.73
N LEU A 45 21.92 -6.94 -5.16
CA LEU A 45 20.84 -6.39 -4.35
C LEU A 45 19.92 -7.47 -3.76
N PHE A 46 19.77 -8.61 -4.42
CA PHE A 46 18.81 -9.65 -4.04
C PHE A 46 19.45 -11.04 -4.02
N PRO A 47 18.91 -11.98 -3.23
CA PRO A 47 19.25 -13.39 -3.37
C PRO A 47 18.55 -13.94 -4.63
N VAL A 48 19.22 -13.80 -5.77
CA VAL A 48 18.78 -14.38 -7.06
C VAL A 48 19.49 -15.71 -7.24
N ASP A 49 18.72 -16.76 -7.54
CA ASP A 49 19.28 -18.05 -7.93
C ASP A 49 19.54 -18.04 -9.45
N PRO A 50 20.80 -18.14 -9.90
CA PRO A 50 21.15 -18.14 -11.32
C PRO A 50 20.48 -19.26 -12.12
N SER A 51 20.13 -20.38 -11.47
CA SER A 51 19.47 -21.51 -12.14
C SER A 51 18.08 -21.15 -12.67
N LEU A 52 17.40 -20.16 -12.08
CA LEU A 52 16.10 -19.68 -12.53
C LEU A 52 16.14 -18.99 -13.90
N LEU A 53 17.35 -18.67 -14.38
CA LEU A 53 17.59 -18.00 -15.66
C LEU A 53 18.24 -18.91 -16.70
N SER A 54 18.61 -20.16 -16.36
CA SER A 54 19.32 -21.06 -17.28
C SER A 54 18.54 -21.27 -18.58
N ASP A 55 17.22 -21.38 -18.49
CA ASP A 55 16.34 -21.63 -19.64
C ASP A 55 15.93 -20.34 -20.37
N SER A 56 16.34 -19.19 -19.83
CA SER A 56 15.94 -17.86 -20.31
C SER A 56 17.00 -17.19 -21.16
N ILE A 57 18.20 -17.77 -21.20
CA ILE A 57 19.40 -17.15 -21.76
C ILE A 57 20.15 -18.20 -22.58
N ASN A 58 20.65 -17.79 -23.75
CA ASN A 58 21.46 -18.65 -24.60
C ASN A 58 22.73 -19.15 -23.88
N GLU A 59 23.15 -20.36 -24.24
CA GLU A 59 24.25 -21.08 -23.59
C GLU A 59 25.55 -20.25 -23.51
N SER A 60 25.85 -19.45 -24.54
CA SER A 60 27.02 -18.56 -24.60
C SER A 60 27.06 -17.44 -23.56
N TYR A 61 25.93 -17.13 -22.92
CA TYR A 61 25.83 -16.08 -21.90
C TYR A 61 25.63 -16.64 -20.49
N ARG A 62 25.44 -17.95 -20.35
CA ARG A 62 25.27 -18.60 -19.03
C ARG A 62 26.50 -18.39 -18.15
N ASP A 63 27.69 -18.50 -18.72
CA ASP A 63 28.95 -18.29 -17.97
C ASP A 63 29.02 -16.91 -17.31
N GLN A 64 28.47 -15.88 -17.95
CA GLN A 64 28.43 -14.51 -17.40
C GLN A 64 27.46 -14.37 -16.22
N VAL A 65 26.37 -15.14 -16.23
CA VAL A 65 25.35 -15.17 -15.18
C VAL A 65 25.88 -15.92 -13.95
N PHE A 66 26.60 -17.03 -14.16
CA PHE A 66 27.22 -17.81 -13.08
C PHE A 66 28.51 -17.19 -12.53
N SER A 67 29.18 -16.29 -13.28
CA SER A 67 30.42 -15.64 -12.83
C SER A 67 30.22 -14.40 -11.95
N VAL A 68 28.99 -13.94 -11.73
CA VAL A 68 28.74 -12.72 -10.94
C VAL A 68 29.03 -12.99 -9.47
N GLU A 69 29.87 -12.15 -8.86
CA GLU A 69 30.24 -12.26 -7.45
C GLU A 69 29.03 -12.05 -6.55
N VAL A 70 28.72 -13.06 -5.74
CA VAL A 70 27.58 -13.02 -4.80
C VAL A 70 28.04 -12.38 -3.50
N HIS A 71 27.53 -11.18 -3.20
CA HIS A 71 27.82 -10.49 -1.93
C HIS A 71 27.33 -11.28 -0.71
N SER A 72 27.99 -11.06 0.44
CA SER A 72 27.48 -11.52 1.75
C SER A 72 26.11 -10.92 2.05
N ALA A 73 25.33 -11.55 2.93
CA ALA A 73 23.99 -11.05 3.28
C ALA A 73 24.01 -9.61 3.84
N GLU A 74 25.01 -9.28 4.65
CA GLU A 74 25.18 -7.95 5.24
C GLU A 74 25.57 -6.90 4.20
N LYS A 75 26.57 -7.18 3.34
CA LYS A 75 26.95 -6.27 2.26
C LYS A 75 25.79 -6.06 1.29
N ARG A 76 25.06 -7.13 0.94
CA ARG A 76 23.84 -7.07 0.11
C ARG A 76 22.78 -6.16 0.72
N TYR A 77 22.49 -6.30 2.02
CA TYR A 77 21.50 -5.43 2.69
C TYR A 77 21.95 -3.96 2.71
N GLY A 78 23.25 -3.70 2.95
CA GLY A 78 23.83 -2.38 2.86
C GLY A 78 23.69 -1.76 1.47
N SER A 79 24.06 -2.49 0.41
CA SER A 79 23.88 -2.09 -0.99
C SER A 79 22.40 -1.89 -1.36
N TRP A 80 21.50 -2.77 -0.91
CA TRP A 80 20.06 -2.64 -1.10
C TRP A 80 19.53 -1.35 -0.49
N ARG A 81 19.92 -1.06 0.76
CA ARG A 81 19.50 0.18 1.44
C ARG A 81 20.05 1.42 0.74
N ALA A 82 21.32 1.40 0.33
CA ALA A 82 21.94 2.49 -0.43
C ALA A 82 21.29 2.70 -1.80
N PHE A 83 20.89 1.60 -2.47
CA PHE A 83 20.22 1.65 -3.76
C PHE A 83 18.84 2.34 -3.70
N TYR A 84 17.98 1.92 -2.78
CA TYR A 84 16.61 2.46 -2.67
C TYR A 84 16.52 3.82 -1.98
N ARG A 85 17.37 4.10 -0.98
CA ARG A 85 17.36 5.38 -0.25
C ARG A 85 18.23 6.46 -0.93
N GLY A 86 18.97 6.10 -1.98
CA GLY A 86 19.86 6.99 -2.73
C GLY A 86 19.35 7.31 -4.13
N ALA A 87 20.20 7.94 -4.94
CA ALA A 87 19.87 8.35 -6.32
C ALA A 87 19.86 7.17 -7.33
N ALA A 88 20.39 6.02 -6.94
CA ALA A 88 20.58 4.86 -7.82
C ALA A 88 19.25 4.26 -8.28
N PHE A 89 18.31 3.98 -7.38
CA PHE A 89 17.01 3.41 -7.74
C PHE A 89 16.18 4.35 -8.63
N PRO A 90 15.96 5.63 -8.30
CA PRO A 90 15.23 6.53 -9.20
C PRO A 90 15.86 6.63 -10.60
N THR A 91 17.19 6.63 -10.69
CA THR A 91 17.90 6.64 -11.96
C THR A 91 17.65 5.37 -12.76
N LEU A 92 17.83 4.20 -12.13
CA LEU A 92 17.60 2.92 -12.80
C LEU A 92 16.12 2.73 -13.15
N ALA A 93 15.20 3.02 -12.24
CA ALA A 93 13.75 2.88 -12.45
C ALA A 93 13.27 3.69 -13.65
N ARG A 94 13.71 4.95 -13.78
CA ARG A 94 13.36 5.77 -14.96
C ARG A 94 13.90 5.16 -16.25
N PHE A 95 15.13 4.66 -16.26
CA PHE A 95 15.71 3.97 -17.42
C PHE A 95 14.98 2.65 -17.74
N LEU A 96 14.62 1.86 -16.73
CA LEU A 96 13.87 0.61 -16.90
C LEU A 96 12.47 0.87 -17.48
N LEU A 97 11.83 1.97 -17.09
CA LEU A 97 10.49 2.31 -17.54
C LEU A 97 10.49 2.99 -18.91
N LEU A 98 11.46 3.85 -19.22
CA LEU A 98 11.50 4.60 -20.47
C LEU A 98 12.22 3.84 -21.60
N ASP A 99 13.37 3.24 -21.32
CA ASP A 99 14.20 2.62 -22.35
C ASP A 99 13.95 1.11 -22.43
N VAL A 100 14.01 0.40 -21.29
CA VAL A 100 13.89 -1.08 -21.29
C VAL A 100 12.46 -1.53 -21.60
N ALA A 101 11.45 -0.93 -20.95
CA ALA A 101 10.05 -1.29 -21.19
C ALA A 101 9.60 -1.05 -22.63
N SER A 102 10.07 0.04 -23.25
CA SER A 102 9.68 0.42 -24.61
C SER A 102 10.41 -0.38 -25.69
N THR A 103 11.66 -0.82 -25.43
CA THR A 103 12.53 -1.37 -26.48
C THR A 103 12.78 -2.88 -26.33
N TRP A 104 12.87 -3.38 -25.09
CA TRP A 104 13.41 -4.71 -24.82
C TRP A 104 12.44 -5.64 -24.11
N LEU A 105 11.56 -5.11 -23.26
CA LEU A 105 10.74 -5.91 -22.36
C LEU A 105 9.80 -6.88 -23.10
N GLY A 106 9.30 -6.51 -24.30
CA GLY A 106 8.51 -7.40 -25.14
C GLY A 106 9.25 -8.65 -25.62
N CYS A 107 10.58 -8.65 -25.56
CA CYS A 107 11.44 -9.77 -25.93
C CYS A 107 11.88 -10.62 -24.73
N PHE A 108 11.51 -10.23 -23.50
CA PHE A 108 11.95 -10.95 -22.31
C PHE A 108 11.17 -12.26 -22.16
N PRO A 109 11.85 -13.40 -21.93
CA PRO A 109 11.20 -14.57 -21.37
C PRO A 109 10.56 -14.23 -20.03
N PHE A 110 9.46 -14.91 -19.68
CA PHE A 110 8.71 -14.65 -18.45
C PHE A 110 9.58 -14.71 -17.19
N SER A 111 10.46 -15.70 -17.11
CA SER A 111 11.44 -15.87 -16.02
C SER A 111 12.41 -14.68 -15.92
N ALA A 112 12.96 -14.20 -17.03
CA ALA A 112 13.81 -13.03 -17.04
C ALA A 112 13.04 -11.78 -16.59
N GLN A 113 11.83 -11.56 -17.11
CA GLN A 113 10.98 -10.46 -16.64
C GLN A 113 10.76 -10.53 -15.13
N LYS A 114 10.40 -11.69 -14.59
CA LYS A 114 10.12 -11.86 -13.16
C LYS A 114 11.36 -11.66 -12.28
N TYR A 115 12.49 -12.26 -12.64
CA TYR A 115 13.66 -12.37 -11.74
C TYR A 115 14.73 -11.31 -11.98
N VAL A 116 14.77 -10.66 -13.15
CA VAL A 116 15.76 -9.61 -13.44
C VAL A 116 15.17 -8.25 -13.79
N TYR A 117 13.85 -8.12 -14.00
CA TYR A 117 13.22 -6.82 -14.24
C TYR A 117 12.25 -6.45 -13.11
N ASP A 118 11.24 -7.28 -12.86
CA ASP A 118 10.20 -7.03 -11.85
C ASP A 118 10.76 -6.99 -10.43
N VAL A 119 11.85 -7.74 -10.18
CA VAL A 119 12.49 -7.84 -8.86
C VAL A 119 12.84 -6.48 -8.25
N PHE A 120 13.25 -5.50 -9.07
CA PHE A 120 13.59 -4.15 -8.60
C PHE A 120 12.38 -3.36 -8.08
N PHE A 121 11.18 -3.73 -8.48
CA PHE A 121 9.93 -3.10 -8.04
C PHE A 121 9.27 -3.93 -6.94
N VAL A 122 9.26 -5.27 -7.07
CA VAL A 122 8.57 -6.18 -6.16
C VAL A 122 9.32 -6.39 -4.84
N ARG A 123 10.66 -6.45 -4.85
CA ARG A 123 11.48 -6.63 -3.64
C ARG A 123 12.13 -5.33 -3.16
N GLY A 124 11.61 -4.21 -3.63
CA GLY A 124 12.11 -2.88 -3.28
C GLY A 124 11.41 -2.25 -2.09
N LEU A 125 11.85 -1.05 -1.72
CA LEU A 125 11.16 -0.22 -0.75
C LEU A 125 9.91 0.37 -1.42
N VAL A 126 8.71 -0.06 -1.01
CA VAL A 126 7.45 0.21 -1.70
C VAL A 126 7.17 1.71 -1.76
N THR A 127 7.51 2.45 -0.71
CA THR A 127 7.41 3.92 -0.69
C THR A 127 8.18 4.58 -1.83
N GLU A 128 9.40 4.10 -2.13
CA GLU A 128 10.24 4.62 -3.21
C GLU A 128 9.77 4.14 -4.58
N VAL A 129 9.37 2.87 -4.67
CA VAL A 129 8.83 2.27 -5.89
C VAL A 129 7.60 3.05 -6.39
N LEU A 130 6.65 3.37 -5.50
CA LEU A 130 5.45 4.11 -5.89
C LEU A 130 5.73 5.55 -6.29
N GLN A 131 6.63 6.23 -5.58
CA GLN A 131 7.04 7.60 -5.91
C GLN A 131 7.65 7.67 -7.32
N ASN A 132 8.28 6.59 -7.78
CA ASN A 132 8.86 6.50 -9.11
C ASN A 132 7.88 5.97 -10.17
N LEU A 133 6.98 5.02 -9.85
CA LEU A 133 6.02 4.45 -10.81
C LEU A 133 4.85 5.37 -11.13
N VAL A 134 4.19 5.92 -10.11
CA VAL A 134 2.91 6.64 -10.27
C VAL A 134 3.00 7.85 -11.21
N PRO A 135 4.10 8.64 -11.27
CA PRO A 135 4.24 9.70 -12.25
C PRO A 135 4.11 9.24 -13.71
N PHE A 136 4.50 7.99 -14.02
CA PHE A 136 4.43 7.46 -15.39
C PHE A 136 3.02 7.13 -15.86
N LEU A 137 2.04 7.01 -14.96
CA LEU A 137 0.62 6.81 -15.34
C LEU A 137 0.06 7.97 -16.18
N ARG A 138 0.67 9.16 -16.10
CA ARG A 138 0.29 10.34 -16.90
C ARG A 138 1.39 10.76 -17.87
N LEU A 139 2.25 9.83 -18.29
CA LEU A 139 3.28 10.14 -19.26
C LEU A 139 2.61 10.58 -20.58
N ASN A 140 2.87 11.83 -20.98
CA ASN A 140 2.44 12.35 -22.27
C ASN A 140 3.35 11.83 -23.37
N ALA A 141 2.80 11.62 -24.57
CA ALA A 141 3.57 11.20 -25.72
C ALA A 141 4.69 12.20 -26.03
N GLY A 142 5.94 11.78 -25.87
CA GLY A 142 7.11 12.44 -26.42
C GLY A 142 7.52 11.74 -27.71
N ASP A 143 8.13 12.48 -28.65
CA ASP A 143 8.56 11.94 -29.93
C ASP A 143 9.51 10.73 -29.73
N GLY A 144 9.13 9.58 -30.32
CA GLY A 144 9.97 8.38 -30.41
C GLY A 144 9.83 7.31 -29.30
N LEU A 145 9.05 7.56 -28.25
CA LEU A 145 8.79 6.58 -27.18
C LEU A 145 7.50 5.80 -27.42
N ASP A 146 7.53 4.46 -27.30
CA ASP A 146 6.31 3.66 -27.18
C ASP A 146 5.68 3.89 -25.79
N VAL A 147 4.96 5.00 -25.69
CA VAL A 147 4.29 5.44 -24.46
C VAL A 147 3.25 4.42 -24.00
N ASN A 148 2.66 3.63 -24.91
CA ASN A 148 1.72 2.59 -24.54
C ASN A 148 2.41 1.42 -23.86
N ALA A 149 3.60 1.01 -24.30
CA ALA A 149 4.40 0.01 -23.62
C ALA A 149 4.78 0.48 -22.20
N VAL A 150 5.20 1.74 -22.05
CA VAL A 150 5.54 2.31 -20.73
C VAL A 150 4.33 2.35 -19.81
N LEU A 151 3.19 2.85 -20.28
CA LEU A 151 1.96 2.96 -19.50
C LEU A 151 1.45 1.58 -19.08
N SER A 152 1.37 0.63 -20.01
CA SER A 152 0.87 -0.73 -19.74
C SER A 152 1.79 -1.48 -18.79
N ASN A 153 3.11 -1.32 -18.92
CA ASN A 153 4.07 -1.90 -17.98
C ASN A 153 3.98 -1.23 -16.59
N THR A 154 3.78 0.09 -16.52
CA THR A 154 3.58 0.80 -15.25
C THR A 154 2.32 0.32 -14.54
N GLU A 155 1.19 0.20 -15.26
CA GLU A 155 -0.06 -0.34 -14.74
C GLU A 155 0.13 -1.77 -14.22
N ARG A 156 0.81 -2.63 -14.99
CA ARG A 156 1.15 -4.01 -14.58
C ARG A 156 2.01 -4.04 -13.32
N LEU A 157 3.06 -3.22 -13.24
CA LEU A 157 3.95 -3.16 -12.08
C LEU A 157 3.22 -2.67 -10.83
N LEU A 158 2.28 -1.72 -10.95
CA LEU A 158 1.47 -1.26 -9.82
C LEU A 158 0.57 -2.37 -9.29
N VAL A 159 -0.10 -3.13 -10.17
CA VAL A 159 -0.88 -4.31 -9.76
C VAL A 159 0.02 -5.34 -9.09
N LEU A 160 1.15 -5.68 -9.72
CA LEU A 160 2.09 -6.67 -9.19
C LEU A 160 2.62 -6.26 -7.81
N CYS A 161 3.09 -5.03 -7.64
CA CYS A 161 3.71 -4.57 -6.40
C CYS A 161 2.68 -4.32 -5.29
N LEU A 162 1.59 -3.59 -5.59
CA LEU A 162 0.64 -3.21 -4.56
C LEU A 162 -0.36 -4.31 -4.23
N LEU A 163 -0.88 -5.02 -5.24
CA LEU A 163 -2.05 -5.87 -5.08
C LEU A 163 -1.65 -7.34 -4.95
N GLU A 164 -0.78 -7.82 -5.83
CA GLU A 164 -0.39 -9.25 -5.87
C GLU A 164 0.69 -9.59 -4.82
N ASN A 165 1.53 -8.63 -4.43
CA ASN A 165 2.63 -8.83 -3.47
C ASN A 165 2.42 -8.12 -2.13
N ASN A 166 1.16 -7.85 -1.76
CA ASN A 166 0.80 -7.22 -0.48
C ASN A 166 1.51 -5.89 -0.22
N GLY A 167 1.73 -5.07 -1.26
CA GLY A 167 2.51 -3.84 -1.15
C GLY A 167 1.89 -2.81 -0.20
N VAL A 168 0.56 -2.76 -0.05
CA VAL A 168 -0.10 -1.85 0.91
C VAL A 168 0.21 -2.27 2.35
N LEU A 169 0.17 -3.56 2.63
CA LEU A 169 0.57 -4.10 3.92
C LEU A 169 2.06 -3.82 4.19
N GLN A 170 2.92 -3.97 3.19
CA GLN A 170 4.34 -3.64 3.30
C GLN A 170 4.58 -2.14 3.56
N LEU A 171 3.84 -1.23 2.92
CA LEU A 171 3.90 0.20 3.21
C LEU A 171 3.60 0.50 4.68
N ALA A 172 2.55 -0.11 5.23
CA ALA A 172 2.23 0.05 6.64
C ALA A 172 3.40 -0.42 7.53
N ARG A 173 4.05 -1.54 7.20
CA ARG A 173 5.24 -2.03 7.91
C ARG A 173 6.42 -1.05 7.82
N GLU A 174 6.70 -0.49 6.64
CA GLU A 174 7.77 0.51 6.43
C GLU A 174 7.59 1.75 7.31
N PHE A 175 6.35 2.24 7.44
CA PHE A 175 6.04 3.35 8.33
C PHE A 175 6.14 2.96 9.81
N GLY A 176 5.73 1.74 10.18
CA GLY A 176 5.86 1.22 11.53
C GLY A 176 7.32 1.00 11.97
N GLU A 177 8.21 0.63 11.06
CA GLU A 177 9.65 0.55 11.33
C GLU A 177 10.29 1.94 11.44
N SER A 178 9.90 2.88 10.57
CA SER A 178 10.45 4.25 10.60
C SER A 178 10.11 4.99 11.88
N SER A 179 8.95 4.72 12.49
CA SER A 179 8.58 5.29 13.80
C SER A 179 9.42 4.80 14.98
N LYS A 180 10.10 3.66 14.85
CA LYS A 180 11.01 3.15 15.90
C LYS A 180 12.37 3.84 15.89
N LEU A 181 12.70 4.55 14.80
CA LEU A 181 13.98 5.22 14.65
C LEU A 181 13.93 6.59 15.35
N ARG A 182 14.71 6.76 16.44
CA ARG A 182 14.74 8.00 17.26
C ARG A 182 15.05 9.30 16.50
N SER A 183 15.47 9.22 15.23
CA SER A 183 15.88 10.36 14.42
C SER A 183 14.77 11.02 13.59
N VAL A 184 13.58 10.42 13.49
CA VAL A 184 12.47 10.97 12.69
C VAL A 184 11.45 11.65 13.61
N THR A 185 11.08 12.90 13.31
CA THR A 185 10.05 13.61 14.08
C THR A 185 8.65 13.10 13.71
N ASP A 186 7.73 13.07 14.68
CA ASP A 186 6.32 12.66 14.47
C ASP A 186 5.64 13.44 13.32
N VAL A 187 5.98 14.73 13.18
CA VAL A 187 5.49 15.60 12.09
C VAL A 187 5.94 15.09 10.72
N GLN A 188 7.20 14.67 10.58
CA GLN A 188 7.72 14.17 9.31
C GLN A 188 7.04 12.86 8.90
N ILE A 189 6.83 11.96 9.85
CA ILE A 189 6.11 10.69 9.61
C ILE A 189 4.69 10.97 9.12
N LYS A 190 3.95 11.89 9.76
CA LYS A 190 2.60 12.28 9.34
C LYS A 190 2.58 12.85 7.92
N MET A 191 3.54 13.70 7.58
CA MET A 191 3.65 14.26 6.23
C MET A 191 3.94 13.17 5.18
N ASP A 192 4.87 12.26 5.48
CA ASP A 192 5.22 11.17 4.56
C ASP A 192 4.07 10.17 4.39
N VAL A 193 3.39 9.82 5.49
CA VAL A 193 2.17 9.01 5.48
C VAL A 193 1.11 9.65 4.59
N SER A 194 0.77 10.93 4.81
CA SER A 194 -0.29 11.58 4.03
C SER A 194 0.08 11.68 2.55
N ARG A 195 1.35 11.96 2.24
CA ARG A 195 1.86 11.99 0.87
C ARG A 195 1.75 10.63 0.18
N VAL A 196 2.21 9.56 0.81
CA VAL A 196 2.17 8.20 0.22
C VAL A 196 0.73 7.71 0.12
N ALA A 197 -0.10 7.94 1.13
CA ALA A 197 -1.51 7.60 1.09
C ALA A 197 -2.26 8.35 -0.04
N GLN A 198 -1.91 9.62 -0.28
CA GLN A 198 -2.42 10.38 -1.44
C GLN A 198 -1.99 9.75 -2.76
N ILE A 199 -0.73 9.30 -2.87
CA ILE A 199 -0.21 8.63 -4.07
C ILE A 199 -1.02 7.37 -4.33
N VAL A 200 -1.11 6.47 -3.35
CA VAL A 200 -1.85 5.19 -3.45
C VAL A 200 -3.30 5.44 -3.81
N ALA A 201 -3.98 6.32 -3.07
CA ALA A 201 -5.38 6.63 -3.32
C ALA A 201 -5.60 7.18 -4.73
N SER A 202 -4.66 7.95 -5.29
CA SER A 202 -4.79 8.54 -6.63
C SER A 202 -4.56 7.61 -7.81
N ILE A 203 -4.14 6.36 -7.58
CA ILE A 203 -3.80 5.43 -8.66
C ILE A 203 -4.98 5.16 -9.60
N PRO A 204 -6.20 4.82 -9.13
CA PRO A 204 -7.32 4.56 -10.02
C PRO A 204 -7.67 5.75 -10.93
N ASP A 205 -7.56 6.99 -10.44
CA ASP A 205 -7.85 8.19 -11.26
C ASP A 205 -6.77 8.50 -12.30
N LYS A 206 -5.57 7.95 -12.07
CA LYS A 206 -4.41 8.13 -12.97
C LYS A 206 -4.31 7.00 -13.98
N ALA A 207 -4.90 5.83 -13.69
CA ALA A 207 -4.96 4.72 -14.60
C ALA A 207 -5.83 5.06 -15.82
N ARG A 208 -5.53 4.45 -16.98
CA ARG A 208 -6.31 4.68 -18.20
C ARG A 208 -7.70 4.04 -18.11
N MET A 209 -8.66 4.57 -18.87
CA MET A 209 -10.02 3.99 -18.96
C MET A 209 -10.04 2.52 -19.40
N ASN A 210 -9.06 2.07 -20.19
CA ASN A 210 -8.91 0.68 -20.64
C ASN A 210 -7.75 -0.05 -19.93
N SER A 211 -7.38 0.40 -18.73
CA SER A 211 -6.35 -0.25 -17.92
C SER A 211 -6.82 -1.60 -17.36
N LEU A 212 -5.93 -2.30 -16.64
CA LEU A 212 -6.25 -3.54 -15.94
C LEU A 212 -7.45 -3.35 -15.01
N THR A 213 -8.38 -4.31 -15.01
CA THR A 213 -9.59 -4.26 -14.16
C THR A 213 -9.27 -4.12 -12.67
N SER A 214 -8.13 -4.65 -12.22
CA SER A 214 -7.62 -4.50 -10.86
C SER A 214 -7.30 -3.04 -10.48
N LEU A 215 -7.07 -2.16 -11.45
CA LEU A 215 -6.87 -0.72 -11.23
C LEU A 215 -8.17 0.09 -11.33
N SER A 216 -9.29 -0.54 -11.67
CA SER A 216 -10.59 0.10 -11.51
C SER A 216 -10.80 0.46 -10.04
N SER A 217 -11.41 1.62 -9.79
CA SER A 217 -11.54 2.18 -8.44
C SER A 217 -12.10 1.17 -7.44
N ASN A 218 -13.15 0.43 -7.82
CA ASN A 218 -13.80 -0.55 -6.95
C ASN A 218 -12.89 -1.74 -6.61
N MET A 219 -12.34 -2.40 -7.63
CA MET A 219 -11.49 -3.57 -7.41
C MET A 219 -10.20 -3.21 -6.68
N PHE A 220 -9.61 -2.06 -7.02
CA PHE A 220 -8.40 -1.55 -6.40
C PHE A 220 -8.61 -1.32 -4.91
N PHE A 221 -9.62 -0.51 -4.54
CA PHE A 221 -9.85 -0.19 -3.13
C PHE A 221 -10.32 -1.40 -2.33
N LYS A 222 -11.06 -2.33 -2.93
CA LYS A 222 -11.41 -3.60 -2.27
C LYS A 222 -10.15 -4.36 -1.84
N GLN A 223 -9.16 -4.52 -2.73
CA GLN A 223 -7.92 -5.23 -2.41
C GLN A 223 -7.04 -4.46 -1.43
N VAL A 224 -6.97 -3.13 -1.54
CA VAL A 224 -6.27 -2.26 -0.59
C VAL A 224 -6.83 -2.46 0.82
N VAL A 225 -8.16 -2.43 0.99
CA VAL A 225 -8.79 -2.61 2.31
C VAL A 225 -8.51 -4.00 2.88
N VAL A 226 -8.61 -5.06 2.07
CA VAL A 226 -8.28 -6.43 2.54
C VAL A 226 -6.86 -6.50 3.11
N GLN A 227 -5.88 -5.87 2.47
CA GLN A 227 -4.50 -5.81 2.97
C GLN A 227 -4.35 -4.94 4.23
N LEU A 228 -5.09 -3.83 4.34
CA LEU A 228 -5.07 -3.01 5.55
C LEU A 228 -5.71 -3.75 6.74
N LEU A 229 -6.75 -4.55 6.49
CA LEU A 229 -7.38 -5.39 7.49
C LEU A 229 -6.48 -6.57 7.90
N SER A 230 -5.71 -7.18 7.00
CA SER A 230 -4.77 -8.25 7.41
C SER A 230 -3.67 -7.76 8.35
N LEU A 231 -3.35 -6.46 8.35
CA LEU A 231 -2.43 -5.88 9.35
C LEU A 231 -3.01 -5.95 10.77
N ALA A 232 -4.34 -5.98 10.91
CA ALA A 232 -5.03 -6.19 12.17
C ALA A 232 -4.61 -7.50 12.83
N GLU A 233 -4.77 -8.57 12.06
CA GLU A 233 -4.59 -9.95 12.48
C GLU A 233 -3.12 -10.18 12.85
N GLU A 234 -2.17 -9.58 12.12
CA GLU A 234 -0.74 -9.67 12.42
C GLU A 234 -0.35 -8.98 13.73
N ARG A 235 -0.97 -7.83 14.05
CA ARG A 235 -0.66 -7.06 15.26
C ARG A 235 -1.33 -7.63 16.50
N GLU A 236 -2.42 -8.37 16.33
CA GLU A 236 -3.09 -9.14 17.38
C GLU A 236 -2.14 -10.18 18.00
N MET A 237 -1.40 -10.92 17.17
CA MET A 237 -0.41 -11.90 17.66
C MET A 237 0.76 -11.25 18.42
N ILE A 238 1.22 -10.07 18.00
CA ILE A 238 2.35 -9.38 18.62
C ILE A 238 1.94 -8.77 19.98
N LEU A 239 0.69 -8.34 20.12
CA LEU A 239 0.14 -7.78 21.36
C LEU A 239 0.00 -8.79 22.49
N LEU A 240 -0.20 -10.06 22.16
CA LEU A 240 -0.25 -11.16 23.12
C LEU A 240 1.14 -11.45 23.76
N ASP A 241 2.23 -10.98 23.14
CA ASP A 241 3.61 -11.37 23.44
C ASP A 241 4.48 -10.28 24.13
N ASN A 242 3.87 -9.30 24.81
CA ASN A 242 4.51 -8.29 25.68
C ASN A 242 5.03 -6.99 25.03
N VAL A 243 4.16 -6.08 24.60
CA VAL A 243 4.54 -4.67 24.34
C VAL A 243 3.64 -3.71 25.14
N GLU A 244 4.26 -2.77 25.86
CA GLU A 244 3.57 -1.72 26.61
C GLU A 244 2.67 -0.87 25.69
N MET A 245 1.44 -0.57 26.14
CA MET A 245 0.41 0.12 25.35
C MET A 245 0.80 1.52 24.85
N ASP A 246 1.82 2.16 25.45
CA ASP A 246 2.26 3.54 25.21
C ASP A 246 3.19 3.67 23.97
N GLU A 247 3.81 2.57 23.51
CA GLU A 247 4.64 2.58 22.29
C GLU A 247 3.80 2.61 20.99
N MET A 248 2.51 2.29 21.05
CA MET A 248 1.66 2.26 19.85
C MET A 248 1.10 3.61 19.40
N ASP A 249 1.14 4.64 20.25
CA ASP A 249 0.68 6.00 19.88
C ASP A 249 1.61 6.67 18.86
N LYS A 250 2.80 6.10 18.67
CA LYS A 250 3.79 6.51 17.64
C LYS A 250 3.80 5.58 16.43
N ASN A 251 2.86 4.63 16.31
CA ASN A 251 2.94 3.61 15.29
C ASN A 251 2.61 4.17 13.89
N GLY A 252 3.65 4.45 13.10
CA GLY A 252 3.51 4.94 11.73
C GLY A 252 2.64 4.04 10.84
N ALA A 253 2.58 2.73 11.15
CA ALA A 253 1.71 1.80 10.45
C ALA A 253 0.23 2.14 10.61
N MET A 254 -0.22 2.45 11.84
CA MET A 254 -1.62 2.75 12.11
C MET A 254 -2.01 4.14 11.60
N LEU A 255 -1.08 5.11 11.67
CA LEU A 255 -1.25 6.42 11.01
C LEU A 255 -1.50 6.23 9.51
N PHE A 256 -0.74 5.35 8.85
CA PHE A 256 -0.94 5.04 7.44
C PHE A 256 -2.30 4.40 7.15
N VAL A 257 -2.72 3.42 7.97
CA VAL A 257 -4.03 2.77 7.84
C VAL A 257 -5.18 3.78 7.97
N GLY A 258 -5.17 4.61 9.02
CA GLY A 258 -6.21 5.60 9.27
C GLY A 258 -6.30 6.66 8.16
N GLU A 259 -5.15 7.14 7.67
CA GLU A 259 -5.09 8.07 6.54
C GLU A 259 -5.61 7.44 5.24
N MET A 260 -5.28 6.16 4.97
CA MET A 260 -5.80 5.44 3.83
C MET A 260 -7.33 5.31 3.88
N PHE A 261 -7.89 4.88 5.01
CA PHE A 261 -9.35 4.82 5.17
C PHE A 261 -10.00 6.18 4.97
N SER A 262 -9.45 7.24 5.56
CA SER A 262 -9.94 8.61 5.40
C SER A 262 -10.01 9.04 3.93
N ARG A 263 -8.99 8.67 3.14
CA ARG A 263 -8.93 9.01 1.72
C ARG A 263 -9.88 8.20 0.85
N ILE A 264 -10.02 6.91 1.14
CA ILE A 264 -10.94 6.04 0.41
C ILE A 264 -12.38 6.50 0.65
N CYS A 265 -12.74 6.79 1.90
CA CYS A 265 -14.08 7.27 2.25
C CYS A 265 -14.42 8.62 1.60
N ARG A 266 -13.48 9.57 1.52
CA ARG A 266 -13.69 10.85 0.82
C ARG A 266 -13.89 10.70 -0.69
N ARG A 267 -13.29 9.70 -1.33
CA ARG A 267 -13.41 9.46 -2.79
C ARG A 267 -14.78 8.98 -3.21
N GLY A 268 -15.53 8.32 -2.33
CA GLY A 268 -16.93 7.99 -2.56
C GLY A 268 -17.82 9.20 -2.84
N SER A 269 -17.41 10.41 -2.43
CA SER A 269 -18.17 11.65 -2.67
C SER A 269 -17.90 12.34 -4.02
N THR A 270 -16.78 12.09 -4.69
CA THR A 270 -16.42 12.88 -5.89
C THR A 270 -17.09 12.43 -7.18
N ASP A 271 -17.53 11.17 -7.28
CA ASP A 271 -18.31 10.70 -8.44
C ASP A 271 -19.74 11.27 -8.47
N ILE A 272 -20.19 11.88 -7.36
CA ILE A 272 -21.51 12.50 -7.23
C ILE A 272 -21.49 13.97 -7.68
N VAL A 273 -20.33 14.66 -7.63
CA VAL A 273 -20.26 16.12 -7.86
C VAL A 273 -20.06 16.48 -9.33
N VAL A 274 -19.60 15.57 -10.20
CA VAL A 274 -19.27 15.89 -11.60
C VAL A 274 -20.47 15.79 -12.56
N ASN A 275 -21.66 15.36 -12.11
CA ASN A 275 -22.82 15.16 -12.99
C ASN A 275 -24.07 15.99 -12.69
N TYR A 276 -23.95 17.12 -11.98
CA TYR A 276 -25.11 17.95 -11.63
C TYR A 276 -25.00 19.42 -12.08
N GLU A 277 -24.91 19.62 -13.40
CA GLU A 277 -25.39 20.87 -14.03
C GLU A 277 -26.63 20.56 -14.88
N ARG A 278 -27.78 20.45 -14.23
CA ARG A 278 -29.10 20.93 -14.72
C ARG A 278 -30.20 20.49 -13.77
N TRP A 279 -31.22 21.34 -13.69
CA TRP A 279 -32.55 21.19 -13.09
C TRP A 279 -32.80 21.93 -11.77
N ASN A 280 -33.37 23.13 -11.94
CA ASN A 280 -34.03 23.94 -10.93
C ASN A 280 -35.43 23.37 -10.61
N SER A 281 -35.63 22.78 -9.42
CA SER A 281 -36.94 22.79 -8.74
C SER A 281 -36.82 22.42 -7.25
N PRO A 282 -37.47 23.14 -6.30
CA PRO A 282 -37.22 22.98 -4.86
C PRO A 282 -37.88 21.75 -4.21
N HIS A 283 -38.83 21.08 -4.87
CA HIS A 283 -39.61 19.99 -4.26
C HIS A 283 -39.16 18.57 -4.68
N ALA A 284 -38.16 18.46 -5.55
CA ALA A 284 -37.58 17.17 -5.95
C ALA A 284 -36.55 16.63 -4.93
N TRP A 285 -36.04 17.47 -4.02
CA TRP A 285 -34.93 17.14 -3.11
C TRP A 285 -35.23 16.04 -2.09
N PHE A 286 -36.46 15.95 -1.58
CA PHE A 286 -36.79 14.98 -0.53
C PHE A 286 -37.01 13.56 -1.08
N LEU A 287 -37.54 13.44 -2.31
CA LEU A 287 -37.74 12.15 -2.97
C LEU A 287 -36.50 11.69 -3.74
N LEU A 288 -35.62 12.60 -4.17
CA LEU A 288 -34.28 12.27 -4.64
C LEU A 288 -33.37 11.78 -3.50
N TRP A 289 -33.48 12.33 -2.28
CA TRP A 289 -32.69 11.85 -1.14
C TRP A 289 -32.94 10.37 -0.82
N ILE A 290 -34.20 9.90 -0.92
CA ILE A 290 -34.55 8.48 -0.74
C ILE A 290 -34.21 7.64 -1.98
N SER A 291 -34.28 8.23 -3.19
CA SER A 291 -33.95 7.53 -4.45
C SER A 291 -32.45 7.50 -4.79
N PHE A 292 -31.62 8.27 -4.09
CA PHE A 292 -30.15 8.24 -4.16
C PHE A 292 -29.56 6.90 -3.66
N SER A 293 -30.40 6.01 -3.12
CA SER A 293 -30.05 4.64 -2.70
C SER A 293 -29.83 3.63 -3.84
N SER A 294 -29.58 4.06 -5.09
CA SER A 294 -29.39 3.11 -6.20
C SER A 294 -28.29 3.43 -7.22
N ALA A 295 -27.49 4.48 -7.02
CA ALA A 295 -26.33 4.78 -7.88
C ALA A 295 -25.08 5.08 -7.04
N VAL A 296 -24.63 4.08 -6.29
CA VAL A 296 -23.50 4.19 -5.36
C VAL A 296 -22.74 2.86 -5.39
N THR A 297 -21.82 2.66 -6.34
CA THR A 297 -21.12 1.37 -6.53
C THR A 297 -19.74 1.31 -5.89
N LEU A 298 -19.10 2.46 -5.61
CA LEU A 298 -17.77 2.51 -5.01
C LEU A 298 -17.82 2.72 -3.49
N GLU A 299 -18.60 3.70 -3.05
CA GLU A 299 -18.85 3.98 -1.62
C GLU A 299 -19.48 2.75 -0.96
N ARG A 300 -20.51 2.13 -1.58
CA ARG A 300 -21.03 0.84 -1.11
C ARG A 300 -19.98 -0.25 -1.07
N ALA A 301 -19.14 -0.46 -2.08
CA ALA A 301 -18.25 -1.64 -2.06
C ALA A 301 -17.19 -1.63 -0.94
N VAL A 302 -16.60 -0.47 -0.64
CA VAL A 302 -15.62 -0.32 0.45
C VAL A 302 -16.30 -0.33 1.81
N LEU A 303 -17.43 0.37 1.93
CA LEU A 303 -18.17 0.46 3.18
C LEU A 303 -19.01 -0.79 3.44
N ASP A 304 -19.39 -1.55 2.42
CA ASP A 304 -19.98 -2.89 2.49
C ASP A 304 -18.90 -3.90 2.87
N LEU A 305 -17.65 -3.73 2.42
CA LEU A 305 -16.53 -4.58 2.87
C LEU A 305 -16.22 -4.32 4.35
N LEU A 306 -16.10 -3.05 4.75
CA LEU A 306 -16.00 -2.69 6.15
C LEU A 306 -17.24 -3.19 6.91
N SER A 307 -18.45 -3.03 6.39
CA SER A 307 -19.67 -3.50 7.05
C SER A 307 -19.86 -5.02 7.00
N SER A 308 -19.23 -5.75 6.09
CA SER A 308 -19.32 -7.21 5.97
C SER A 308 -18.27 -7.90 6.82
N GLU A 309 -17.14 -7.24 7.07
CA GLU A 309 -16.06 -7.76 7.92
C GLU A 309 -16.15 -7.19 9.34
N LEU A 310 -16.13 -5.86 9.50
CA LEU A 310 -16.08 -5.18 10.80
C LEU A 310 -17.33 -5.44 11.64
N ILE A 311 -18.53 -5.31 11.07
CA ILE A 311 -19.77 -5.38 11.86
C ILE A 311 -20.04 -6.82 12.34
N PRO A 312 -20.00 -7.86 11.48
CA PRO A 312 -20.17 -9.23 11.94
C PRO A 312 -19.10 -9.66 12.92
N GLU A 313 -17.85 -9.21 12.74
CA GLU A 313 -16.75 -9.59 13.62
C GLU A 313 -16.84 -8.92 14.99
N VAL A 314 -17.12 -7.61 15.02
CA VAL A 314 -17.35 -6.87 16.28
C VAL A 314 -18.60 -7.39 16.98
N LEU A 315 -19.68 -7.69 16.25
CA LEU A 315 -20.88 -8.31 16.83
C LEU A 315 -20.62 -9.73 17.34
N ARG A 316 -19.86 -10.56 16.62
CA ARG A 316 -19.42 -11.89 17.08
C ARG A 316 -18.68 -11.78 18.40
N LEU A 317 -17.78 -10.81 18.49
CA LEU A 317 -16.98 -10.53 19.68
C LEU A 317 -17.81 -10.05 20.87
N ILE A 318 -18.75 -9.12 20.64
CA ILE A 318 -19.68 -8.65 21.67
C ILE A 318 -20.58 -9.80 22.14
N ASN A 319 -21.11 -10.61 21.22
CA ASN A 319 -21.94 -11.77 21.54
C ASN A 319 -21.18 -12.83 22.32
N SER A 320 -19.91 -13.07 21.98
CA SER A 320 -19.02 -13.92 22.77
C SER A 320 -18.92 -13.42 24.21
N CYS A 321 -18.69 -12.13 24.43
CA CYS A 321 -18.64 -11.53 25.76
C CYS A 321 -19.97 -11.61 26.52
N LEU A 322 -21.10 -11.35 25.84
CA LEU A 322 -22.45 -11.44 26.43
C LEU A 322 -22.80 -12.88 26.81
N SER A 323 -22.37 -13.86 26.02
CA SER A 323 -22.63 -15.28 26.30
C SER A 323 -21.78 -15.86 27.43
N SER A 324 -20.58 -15.29 27.67
CA SER A 324 -19.65 -15.78 28.69
C SER A 324 -19.86 -15.18 30.08
N ASN A 325 -20.49 -14.00 30.18
CA ASN A 325 -20.72 -13.30 31.45
C ASN A 325 -22.21 -13.07 31.67
N ASN A 326 -22.72 -13.55 32.80
CA ASN A 326 -24.11 -13.35 33.25
C ASN A 326 -24.42 -11.85 33.50
N ASP A 327 -24.70 -11.14 32.40
CA ASP A 327 -25.38 -9.83 32.30
C ASP A 327 -24.56 -8.55 32.43
N SER A 328 -23.22 -8.59 32.46
CA SER A 328 -22.46 -7.33 32.30
C SER A 328 -21.15 -7.48 31.54
N ILE A 329 -21.12 -6.87 30.35
CA ILE A 329 -19.87 -6.47 29.71
C ILE A 329 -19.29 -5.32 30.54
N THR A 330 -18.02 -5.43 30.92
CA THR A 330 -17.28 -4.32 31.52
C THR A 330 -16.31 -3.72 30.51
N LYS A 331 -16.00 -2.43 30.69
CA LYS A 331 -14.96 -1.75 29.90
C LYS A 331 -13.63 -2.52 29.92
N GLU A 332 -13.23 -2.97 31.11
CA GLU A 332 -11.97 -3.71 31.33
C GLU A 332 -11.95 -5.03 30.54
N LEU A 333 -13.09 -5.72 30.42
CA LEU A 333 -13.20 -6.94 29.62
C LEU A 333 -13.00 -6.66 28.12
N LEU A 334 -13.59 -5.58 27.59
CA LEU A 334 -13.42 -5.23 26.18
C LEU A 334 -12.00 -4.75 25.89
N GLU A 335 -11.41 -3.95 26.79
CA GLU A 335 -10.03 -3.48 26.66
C GLU A 335 -8.99 -4.60 26.88
N SER A 336 -9.37 -5.72 27.51
CA SER A 336 -8.49 -6.89 27.67
C SER A 336 -8.35 -7.75 26.41
N LYS A 337 -9.26 -7.60 25.43
CA LYS A 337 -9.24 -8.38 24.18
C LYS A 337 -8.46 -7.64 23.09
N PRO A 338 -7.35 -8.19 22.56
CA PRO A 338 -6.55 -7.55 21.51
C PRO A 338 -7.36 -7.17 20.26
N GLU A 339 -8.26 -8.05 19.80
CA GLU A 339 -9.16 -7.80 18.65
C GLU A 339 -10.02 -6.54 18.83
N MET A 340 -10.51 -6.31 20.05
CA MET A 340 -11.37 -5.18 20.37
C MET A 340 -10.58 -3.87 20.49
N VAL A 341 -9.39 -3.93 21.12
CA VAL A 341 -8.48 -2.79 21.19
C VAL A 341 -8.05 -2.36 19.78
N PHE A 342 -7.82 -3.30 18.88
CA PHE A 342 -7.47 -3.02 17.49
C PHE A 342 -8.52 -2.15 16.79
N TRP A 343 -9.79 -2.55 16.80
CA TRP A 343 -10.87 -1.78 16.15
C TRP A 343 -11.04 -0.39 16.75
N SER A 344 -10.95 -0.28 18.07
CA SER A 344 -11.00 1.03 18.75
C SER A 344 -9.84 1.94 18.35
N ARG A 345 -8.65 1.38 18.09
CA ARG A 345 -7.47 2.12 17.65
C ARG A 345 -7.56 2.51 16.17
N ILE A 346 -8.05 1.66 15.28
CA ILE A 346 -8.28 2.07 13.88
C ILE A 346 -9.13 3.33 13.82
N MET A 347 -10.24 3.33 14.55
CA MET A 347 -11.15 4.47 14.59
C MET A 347 -10.50 5.73 15.17
N GLU A 348 -9.60 5.57 16.15
CA GLU A 348 -8.77 6.66 16.67
C GLU A 348 -7.83 7.26 15.60
N PHE A 349 -7.21 6.44 14.75
CA PHE A 349 -6.34 6.90 13.67
C PHE A 349 -7.10 7.44 12.45
N ILE A 350 -8.39 7.13 12.32
CA ILE A 350 -9.30 7.80 11.37
C ILE A 350 -9.66 9.16 11.97
N SER A 351 -8.75 10.12 11.83
CA SER A 351 -8.90 11.46 12.40
C SER A 351 -9.82 12.39 11.60
N ASP A 352 -10.33 11.94 10.45
CA ASP A 352 -11.21 12.72 9.58
C ASP A 352 -12.67 12.69 10.05
N PRO A 353 -13.27 13.81 10.49
CA PRO A 353 -14.65 13.83 10.98
C PRO A 353 -15.67 13.31 9.97
N TYR A 354 -15.47 13.61 8.68
CA TYR A 354 -16.36 13.15 7.60
C TYR A 354 -16.35 11.62 7.51
N THR A 355 -15.17 11.01 7.53
CA THR A 355 -15.02 9.55 7.49
C THR A 355 -15.65 8.88 8.71
N THR A 356 -15.43 9.46 9.89
CA THR A 356 -16.01 8.97 11.15
C THR A 356 -17.55 9.04 11.12
N GLU A 357 -18.12 10.13 10.62
CA GLU A 357 -19.57 10.29 10.43
C GLU A 357 -20.12 9.23 9.47
N ARG A 358 -19.49 9.02 8.31
CA ARG A 358 -19.92 8.03 7.31
C ARG A 358 -19.89 6.60 7.87
N ILE A 359 -18.81 6.23 8.55
CA ILE A 359 -18.70 4.91 9.20
C ILE A 359 -19.81 4.75 10.26
N SER A 360 -20.09 5.79 11.05
CA SER A 360 -21.16 5.74 12.06
C SER A 360 -22.55 5.58 11.44
N GLU A 361 -22.86 6.28 10.34
CA GLU A 361 -24.13 6.18 9.62
C GLU A 361 -24.38 4.74 9.16
N LEU A 362 -23.38 4.10 8.57
CA LEU A 362 -23.48 2.75 8.04
C LEU A 362 -23.59 1.68 9.11
N ILE A 363 -22.85 1.84 10.21
CA ILE A 363 -22.99 0.99 11.39
C ILE A 363 -24.43 1.03 11.89
N LEU A 364 -25.00 2.22 12.05
CA LEU A 364 -26.38 2.38 12.52
C LEU A 364 -27.39 1.77 11.54
N GLN A 365 -27.21 1.97 10.23
CA GLN A 365 -28.05 1.34 9.20
C GLN A 365 -27.98 -0.19 9.30
N LYS A 366 -26.78 -0.76 9.45
CA LYS A 366 -26.58 -2.21 9.54
C LYS A 366 -27.16 -2.80 10.83
N LEU A 367 -26.94 -2.16 11.97
CA LEU A 367 -27.56 -2.54 13.25
C LEU A 367 -29.09 -2.58 13.13
N ALA A 368 -29.68 -1.58 12.48
CA ALA A 368 -31.11 -1.53 12.23
C ALA A 368 -31.60 -2.64 11.29
N THR A 369 -30.78 -3.07 10.32
CA THR A 369 -31.13 -4.20 9.42
C THR A 369 -30.91 -5.58 10.03
N GLN A 370 -30.11 -5.70 11.09
CA GLN A 370 -29.75 -6.99 11.72
C GLN A 370 -30.50 -7.25 13.03
N ASP A 371 -31.51 -6.44 13.36
CA ASP A 371 -32.27 -6.52 14.63
C ASP A 371 -31.37 -6.57 15.88
N ALA A 372 -30.24 -5.87 15.85
CA ALA A 372 -29.35 -5.79 16.99
C ALA A 372 -30.05 -5.08 18.16
N ASN A 373 -29.95 -5.63 19.37
CA ASN A 373 -30.56 -5.04 20.55
C ASN A 373 -29.77 -3.80 21.03
N ASP A 374 -30.41 -2.95 21.85
CA ASP A 374 -29.82 -1.70 22.33
C ASP A 374 -28.48 -1.89 23.06
N ILE A 375 -28.30 -3.03 23.73
CA ILE A 375 -27.07 -3.37 24.46
C ILE A 375 -25.93 -3.66 23.46
N GLN A 376 -26.21 -4.43 22.40
CA GLN A 376 -25.26 -4.70 21.32
C GLN A 376 -24.90 -3.41 20.58
N GLY A 377 -25.89 -2.58 20.25
CA GLY A 377 -25.68 -1.29 19.62
C GLY A 377 -24.81 -0.36 20.48
N TYR A 378 -25.11 -0.26 21.79
CA TYR A 378 -24.32 0.53 22.73
C TYR A 378 -22.86 0.08 22.78
N TRP A 379 -22.59 -1.22 22.98
CA TRP A 379 -21.23 -1.71 23.12
C TRP A 379 -20.44 -1.63 21.81
N LEU A 380 -21.09 -1.78 20.67
CA LEU A 380 -20.44 -1.60 19.37
C LEU A 380 -20.03 -0.14 19.15
N LEU A 381 -20.94 0.81 19.40
CA LEU A 381 -20.63 2.24 19.30
C LEU A 381 -19.58 2.66 20.35
N TRP A 382 -19.69 2.15 21.58
CA TRP A 382 -18.70 2.40 22.61
C TRP A 382 -17.33 1.89 22.15
N LEU A 383 -17.23 0.64 21.69
CA LEU A 383 -15.97 0.04 21.27
C LEU A 383 -15.28 0.88 20.19
N LEU A 384 -16.03 1.29 19.17
CA LEU A 384 -15.49 1.99 18.02
C LEU A 384 -15.17 3.47 18.31
N PHE A 385 -15.97 4.16 19.12
CA PHE A 385 -15.87 5.62 19.23
C PHE A 385 -15.37 6.14 20.59
N HIS A 386 -15.30 5.31 21.65
CA HIS A 386 -14.96 5.80 23.00
C HIS A 386 -13.59 6.48 23.08
N ARG A 387 -12.59 5.99 22.32
CA ARG A 387 -11.23 6.57 22.30
C ARG A 387 -11.21 7.95 21.67
N ILE A 388 -11.95 8.14 20.58
CA ILE A 388 -12.09 9.43 19.89
C ILE A 388 -12.64 10.48 20.86
N PHE A 389 -13.69 10.14 21.62
CA PHE A 389 -14.28 11.05 22.62
C PHE A 389 -13.33 11.37 23.78
N LYS A 390 -12.54 10.39 24.25
CA LYS A 390 -11.56 10.60 25.33
C LYS A 390 -10.45 11.58 24.93
N LEU A 391 -9.96 11.49 23.68
CA LEU A 391 -8.95 12.39 23.15
C LEU A 391 -9.47 13.83 22.99
N GLN A 392 -10.69 14.00 22.48
CA GLN A 392 -11.30 15.33 22.33
C GLN A 392 -11.53 16.02 23.68
N ALA A 393 -11.84 15.26 24.73
CA ALA A 393 -11.98 15.76 26.09
C ALA A 393 -10.64 16.10 26.77
N SER A 394 -9.52 15.50 26.30
CA SER A 394 -8.17 15.76 26.78
C SER A 394 -7.51 17.00 26.16
N VAL A 395 -8.02 17.48 25.02
CA VAL A 395 -7.48 18.63 24.27
C VAL A 395 -8.22 19.94 24.61
N ARG A 396 -9.35 19.86 25.32
CA ARG A 396 -10.06 20.99 25.93
C ARG A 396 -9.63 21.17 27.37
#